data_AF-A0A1V8V2D9-F1
#
_entry.id   AF-A0A1V8V2D9-F1
#
_cell.length_a   1.000
_cell.length_b   1.000
_cell.length_c   1.000
_cell.angle_alpha   90.00
_cell.angle_beta   90.00
_cell.angle_gamma   90.00
#
_symmetry.space_group_name_H-M   'P 1'
#
loop_
_entity.id
_entity.type
_entity.pdbx_description
1 polymer ?
#
loop_
_entity_poly.entity_id
_entity_poly.type
_entity_poly.pdbx_seq_one_letter_code
_entity_poly.pdbx_strand_id
1 'polypeptide(L)'
;MPTRPKRINALPKMTNFAAVRPRMLTPKSKRSCLAWARVSNIDPWHRSRGTVEDETQVMATAAEILTDLRDLERKRPSLMDFAVAGTLTERHVTRQIATAITRSYRTYWANFEAGFIHLHRVAHKHLPPTPDVLRARATIKRVVQMFEQSSEALPTNFIWPLLMGCCEEDDFEDRAWMIRAIRSMQAFACNAQPIADVLEEVHKRQDATKVRADVRQVSMDMFNMSFAVV
;
A
#
# COMPACT_ATOMS: atom_id res chain seq x y z
N MET A 1 32.37 -55.37 -23.67
CA MET A 1 31.12 -54.60 -23.85
C MET A 1 30.57 -54.19 -22.49
N PRO A 2 30.68 -52.91 -22.12
CA PRO A 2 29.76 -52.34 -21.15
C PRO A 2 29.17 -50.99 -21.62
N THR A 3 27.84 -50.99 -21.68
CA THR A 3 26.87 -49.89 -21.50
C THR A 3 27.33 -48.43 -21.64
N ARG A 4 26.79 -47.77 -22.67
CA ARG A 4 26.75 -46.31 -22.89
C ARG A 4 26.17 -45.52 -21.70
N PRO A 5 26.67 -44.30 -21.43
CA PRO A 5 26.03 -43.37 -20.50
C PRO A 5 24.74 -42.77 -21.10
N LYS A 6 23.69 -42.69 -20.26
CA LYS A 6 22.40 -42.07 -20.59
C LYS A 6 22.58 -40.58 -20.86
N ARG A 7 22.07 -40.12 -22.01
CA ARG A 7 21.95 -38.69 -22.37
C ARG A 7 21.08 -37.98 -21.33
N ILE A 8 21.63 -36.93 -20.73
CA ILE A 8 20.88 -35.90 -20.01
C ILE A 8 20.14 -35.10 -21.09
N ASN A 9 18.81 -35.22 -21.13
CA ASN A 9 17.99 -34.39 -21.99
C ASN A 9 18.00 -32.94 -21.49
N ALA A 10 18.33 -32.04 -22.40
CA ALA A 10 18.31 -30.61 -22.22
C ALA A 10 16.93 -30.11 -21.76
N LEU A 11 16.95 -29.19 -20.80
CA LEU A 11 15.79 -28.37 -20.42
C LEU A 11 15.25 -27.62 -21.66
N PRO A 12 13.94 -27.63 -21.92
CA PRO A 12 13.37 -26.85 -22.99
C PRO A 12 13.47 -25.35 -22.64
N LYS A 13 14.09 -24.59 -23.54
CA LYS A 13 14.06 -23.12 -23.55
C LYS A 13 12.59 -22.67 -23.67
N MET A 14 12.04 -22.09 -22.61
CA MET A 14 10.78 -21.35 -22.69
C MET A 14 11.04 -19.98 -23.32
N THR A 15 10.98 -19.93 -24.64
CA THR A 15 10.80 -18.68 -25.40
C THR A 15 9.32 -18.41 -25.61
N ASN A 16 8.96 -17.12 -25.50
CA ASN A 16 7.72 -16.46 -25.93
C ASN A 16 6.47 -16.66 -25.06
N PHE A 17 6.38 -15.89 -23.97
CA PHE A 17 5.09 -15.34 -23.55
C PHE A 17 4.63 -14.33 -24.61
N ALA A 18 3.69 -14.75 -25.45
CA ALA A 18 2.97 -13.89 -26.36
C ALA A 18 2.29 -12.76 -25.57
N ALA A 19 2.55 -11.54 -26.03
CA ALA A 19 1.97 -10.31 -25.51
C ALA A 19 0.43 -10.39 -25.51
N VAL A 20 -0.16 -10.51 -24.32
CA VAL A 20 -1.58 -10.22 -24.11
C VAL A 20 -1.74 -8.70 -24.25
N ARG A 21 -2.29 -8.25 -25.38
CA ARG A 21 -2.62 -6.84 -25.59
C ARG A 21 -3.57 -6.38 -24.47
N PRO A 22 -3.30 -5.28 -23.75
CA PRO A 22 -4.24 -4.75 -22.79
C PRO A 22 -5.49 -4.25 -23.52
N ARG A 23 -6.67 -4.75 -23.12
CA ARG A 23 -7.96 -4.16 -23.50
C ARG A 23 -7.88 -2.65 -23.25
N MET A 24 -8.36 -1.85 -24.21
CA MET A 24 -8.38 -0.39 -24.12
C MET A 24 -9.17 0.05 -22.89
N LEU A 25 -8.45 0.32 -21.81
CA LEU A 25 -8.95 1.06 -20.67
C LEU A 25 -9.15 2.52 -21.09
N THR A 26 -10.29 3.09 -20.72
CA THR A 26 -10.62 4.50 -21.01
C THR A 26 -9.54 5.41 -20.41
N PRO A 27 -9.28 6.61 -20.96
CA PRO A 27 -8.22 7.51 -20.48
C PRO A 27 -8.33 7.85 -18.98
N LYS A 28 -9.55 7.76 -18.43
CA LYS A 28 -9.88 8.04 -17.03
C LYS A 28 -9.48 6.90 -16.08
N SER A 29 -9.60 5.64 -16.49
CA SER A 29 -9.20 4.48 -15.67
C SER A 29 -7.67 4.27 -15.65
N LYS A 30 -6.96 4.85 -16.63
CA LYS A 30 -5.50 4.84 -16.64
C LYS A 30 -4.94 5.66 -15.46
N ARG A 31 -5.51 6.82 -15.10
CA ARG A 31 -4.90 7.75 -14.12
C ARG A 31 -4.80 7.24 -12.68
N SER A 32 -5.81 6.54 -12.17
CA SER A 32 -5.78 6.00 -10.79
C SER A 32 -4.88 4.77 -10.66
N CYS A 33 -4.89 3.88 -11.66
CA CYS A 33 -3.95 2.75 -11.73
C CYS A 33 -2.51 3.21 -12.03
N LEU A 34 -2.35 4.37 -12.70
CA LEU A 34 -1.06 5.02 -12.97
C LEU A 34 -0.49 5.76 -11.77
N ALA A 35 -1.30 6.23 -10.81
CA ALA A 35 -0.77 7.02 -9.69
C ALA A 35 0.27 6.23 -8.90
N TRP A 36 -0.03 4.98 -8.56
CA TRP A 36 0.88 4.08 -7.85
C TRP A 36 2.11 3.71 -8.66
N ALA A 37 1.94 3.39 -9.95
CA ALA A 37 3.05 3.15 -10.85
C ALA A 37 3.97 4.38 -10.99
N ARG A 38 3.40 5.59 -10.94
CA ARG A 38 4.17 6.85 -10.96
C ARG A 38 4.93 7.07 -9.66
N VAL A 39 4.36 6.71 -8.49
CA VAL A 39 5.11 6.74 -7.23
C VAL A 39 6.26 5.74 -7.25
N SER A 40 6.03 4.52 -7.75
CA SER A 40 7.10 3.52 -7.91
C SER A 40 8.21 3.97 -8.86
N ASN A 41 7.91 4.80 -9.88
CA ASN A 41 8.93 5.31 -10.81
C ASN A 41 9.86 6.36 -10.20
N ILE A 42 9.44 7.06 -9.14
CA ILE A 42 10.27 8.06 -8.45
C ILE A 42 10.95 7.49 -7.20
N ASP A 43 10.71 6.22 -6.92
CA ASP A 43 11.29 5.49 -5.80
C ASP A 43 12.80 5.23 -6.02
N PRO A 44 13.66 5.38 -4.99
CA PRO A 44 15.10 5.12 -5.10
C PRO A 44 15.48 3.74 -5.64
N TRP A 45 14.61 2.74 -5.45
CA TRP A 45 14.83 1.38 -5.94
C TRP A 45 14.68 1.24 -7.47
N HIS A 46 14.03 2.21 -8.11
CA HIS A 46 13.69 2.19 -9.53
C HIS A 46 14.39 3.28 -10.33
N ARG A 47 15.04 4.24 -9.66
CA ARG A 47 15.71 5.38 -10.28
C ARG A 47 16.97 5.74 -9.48
N SER A 48 18.05 6.08 -10.18
CA SER A 48 19.21 6.74 -9.58
C SER A 48 18.79 8.02 -8.85
N ARG A 49 19.27 8.19 -7.61
CA ARG A 49 19.09 9.36 -6.76
C ARG A 49 20.41 9.71 -6.07
N GLY A 50 20.50 10.92 -5.52
CA GLY A 50 21.65 11.37 -4.75
C GLY A 50 22.28 12.68 -5.24
N THR A 51 21.85 13.19 -6.39
CA THR A 51 22.17 14.55 -6.83
C THR A 51 21.05 15.51 -6.48
N VAL A 52 21.37 16.81 -6.36
CA VAL A 52 20.34 17.85 -6.14
C VAL A 52 19.33 17.89 -7.29
N GLU A 53 19.78 17.64 -8.52
CA GLU A 53 18.93 17.60 -9.69
C GLU A 53 17.95 16.43 -9.65
N ASP A 54 18.40 15.24 -9.25
CA ASP A 54 17.54 14.08 -9.06
C ASP A 54 16.46 14.34 -8.01
N GLU A 55 16.85 14.88 -6.86
CA GLU A 55 15.93 15.21 -5.77
C GLU A 55 14.92 16.28 -6.20
N THR A 56 15.35 17.27 -6.96
CA THR A 56 14.47 18.32 -7.51
C THR A 56 13.44 17.73 -8.48
N GLN A 57 13.86 16.82 -9.36
CA GLN A 57 12.95 16.17 -10.30
C GLN A 57 11.96 15.23 -9.60
N VAL A 58 12.40 14.51 -8.56
CA VAL A 58 11.52 13.68 -7.73
C VAL A 58 10.46 14.54 -7.05
N MET A 59 10.86 15.67 -6.46
CA MET A 59 9.92 16.60 -5.81
C MET A 59 8.93 17.22 -6.81
N ALA A 60 9.39 17.62 -8.00
CA ALA A 60 8.52 18.14 -9.05
C ALA A 60 7.46 17.10 -9.48
N THR A 61 7.90 15.85 -9.73
CA THR A 61 6.99 14.76 -10.09
C THR A 61 6.02 14.43 -8.95
N ALA A 62 6.50 14.48 -7.70
CA ALA A 62 5.66 14.25 -6.53
C ALA A 62 4.55 15.32 -6.38
N ALA A 63 4.85 16.59 -6.68
CA ALA A 63 3.87 17.67 -6.66
C ALA A 63 2.77 17.45 -7.73
N GLU A 64 3.12 16.96 -8.91
CA GLU A 64 2.13 16.57 -9.93
C GLU A 64 1.24 15.42 -9.47
N ILE A 65 1.84 14.36 -8.90
CA ILE A 65 1.08 13.21 -8.38
C ILE A 65 0.14 13.67 -7.26
N LEU A 66 0.62 14.52 -6.34
CA LEU A 66 -0.19 15.05 -5.25
C LEU A 66 -1.39 15.86 -5.77
N THR A 67 -1.17 16.67 -6.80
CA THR A 67 -2.24 17.44 -7.46
C THR A 67 -3.28 16.49 -8.05
N ASP A 68 -2.84 15.46 -8.78
CA ASP A 68 -3.73 14.45 -9.34
C ASP A 68 -4.51 13.67 -8.26
N LEU A 69 -3.88 13.34 -7.13
CA LEU A 69 -4.54 12.69 -5.99
C LEU A 69 -5.66 13.57 -5.44
N ARG A 70 -5.39 14.84 -5.15
CA ARG A 70 -6.42 15.80 -4.68
C ARG A 70 -7.54 15.96 -5.70
N ASP A 71 -7.21 15.94 -6.98
CA ASP A 71 -8.19 16.01 -8.06
C ASP A 71 -9.09 14.79 -8.16
N LEU A 72 -8.52 13.59 -7.93
CA LEU A 72 -9.27 12.34 -7.84
C LEU A 72 -10.17 12.32 -6.61
N GLU A 73 -9.65 12.78 -5.48
CA GLU A 73 -10.40 12.90 -4.23
C GLU A 73 -11.65 13.78 -4.43
N ARG A 74 -11.48 14.96 -5.04
CA ARG A 74 -12.59 15.88 -5.32
C ARG A 74 -13.64 15.31 -6.29
N LYS A 75 -13.23 14.39 -7.17
CA LYS A 75 -14.10 13.76 -8.18
C LYS A 75 -14.70 12.43 -7.69
N ARG A 76 -14.49 12.06 -6.42
CA ARG A 76 -15.01 10.80 -5.88
C ARG A 76 -16.55 10.78 -5.91
N PRO A 77 -17.18 9.61 -6.12
CA PRO A 77 -18.64 9.51 -6.10
C PRO A 77 -19.20 9.88 -4.73
N SER A 78 -20.29 10.65 -4.67
CA SER A 78 -20.96 10.99 -3.39
C SER A 78 -21.43 9.75 -2.62
N LEU A 79 -21.76 8.67 -3.33
CA LEU A 79 -22.06 7.36 -2.73
C LEU A 79 -20.97 6.89 -1.78
N MET A 80 -19.70 7.20 -2.08
CA MET A 80 -18.57 6.84 -1.26
C MET A 80 -18.63 7.51 0.11
N ASP A 81 -18.98 8.79 0.18
CA ASP A 81 -19.06 9.51 1.46
C ASP A 81 -20.14 8.88 2.36
N PHE A 82 -21.30 8.53 1.80
CA PHE A 82 -22.37 7.83 2.53
C PHE A 82 -21.96 6.40 2.95
N ALA A 83 -21.24 5.68 2.09
CA ALA A 83 -20.76 4.33 2.36
C ALA A 83 -19.72 4.33 3.50
N VAL A 84 -18.72 5.22 3.43
CA VAL A 84 -17.67 5.33 4.46
C VAL A 84 -18.28 5.76 5.80
N ALA A 85 -19.23 6.70 5.79
CA ALA A 85 -19.96 7.14 6.97
C ALA A 85 -20.90 6.06 7.56
N GLY A 86 -21.21 4.99 6.82
CA GLY A 86 -22.11 3.93 7.27
C GLY A 86 -23.59 4.34 7.26
N THR A 87 -23.96 5.37 6.49
CA THR A 87 -25.34 5.89 6.43
C THR A 87 -26.20 5.23 5.35
N LEU A 88 -25.68 4.20 4.67
CA LEU A 88 -26.44 3.41 3.70
C LEU A 88 -27.44 2.51 4.44
N THR A 89 -28.67 3.00 4.58
CA THR A 89 -29.77 2.30 5.27
C THR A 89 -30.54 1.36 4.33
N GLU A 90 -31.21 0.36 4.91
CA GLU A 90 -32.11 -0.59 4.22
C GLU A 90 -33.24 0.07 3.40
N ARG A 91 -33.53 1.34 3.65
CA ARG A 91 -34.53 2.13 2.89
C ARG A 91 -34.19 2.29 1.40
N HIS A 92 -32.91 2.19 1.02
CA HIS A 92 -32.46 2.48 -0.35
C HIS A 92 -31.87 1.26 -1.04
N VAL A 93 -31.30 0.33 -0.27
CA VAL A 93 -30.53 -0.82 -0.77
C VAL A 93 -30.67 -1.96 0.25
N THR A 94 -30.73 -3.21 -0.19
CA THR A 94 -30.80 -4.36 0.73
C THR A 94 -29.56 -4.40 1.64
N ARG A 95 -29.73 -4.87 2.89
CA ARG A 95 -28.66 -4.90 3.90
C ARG A 95 -27.36 -5.52 3.38
N GLN A 96 -27.46 -6.64 2.68
CA GLN A 96 -26.29 -7.35 2.15
C GLN A 96 -25.49 -6.49 1.16
N ILE A 97 -26.19 -5.77 0.26
CA ILE A 97 -25.54 -4.90 -0.71
C ILE A 97 -24.98 -3.66 0.00
N ALA A 98 -25.71 -3.08 0.98
CA ALA A 98 -25.22 -1.94 1.76
C ALA A 98 -23.94 -2.29 2.54
N THR A 99 -23.87 -3.46 3.17
CA THR A 99 -22.66 -3.97 3.84
C THR A 99 -21.51 -4.17 2.85
N ALA A 100 -21.76 -4.83 1.72
CA ALA A 100 -20.73 -5.06 0.71
C ALA A 100 -20.15 -3.75 0.15
N ILE A 101 -21.02 -2.79 -0.19
CA ILE A 101 -20.63 -1.47 -0.69
C ILE A 101 -19.83 -0.70 0.36
N THR A 102 -20.30 -0.67 1.61
CA THR A 102 -19.63 -0.01 2.73
C THR A 102 -18.23 -0.57 2.93
N ARG A 103 -18.11 -1.90 3.00
CA ARG A 103 -16.85 -2.60 3.13
C ARG A 103 -15.88 -2.25 1.99
N SER A 104 -16.33 -2.36 0.74
CA SER A 104 -15.49 -2.04 -0.42
C SER A 104 -15.04 -0.58 -0.44
N TYR A 105 -15.92 0.39 -0.16
CA TYR A 105 -15.54 1.80 -0.15
C TYR A 105 -14.63 2.17 1.01
N ARG A 106 -14.83 1.61 2.20
CA ARG A 106 -13.92 1.81 3.34
C ARG A 106 -12.50 1.33 3.04
N THR A 107 -12.39 0.13 2.49
CA THR A 107 -11.10 -0.44 2.09
C THR A 107 -10.44 0.33 0.96
N TYR A 108 -11.21 0.73 -0.05
CA TYR A 108 -10.72 1.58 -1.13
C TYR A 108 -10.23 2.93 -0.60
N TRP A 109 -10.98 3.55 0.32
CA TRP A 109 -10.61 4.84 0.90
C TRP A 109 -9.31 4.77 1.70
N ALA A 110 -9.15 3.76 2.54
CA ALA A 110 -7.92 3.55 3.29
C ALA A 110 -6.72 3.32 2.35
N ASN A 111 -6.91 2.56 1.27
CA ASN A 111 -5.88 2.37 0.23
C ASN A 111 -5.51 3.66 -0.49
N PHE A 112 -6.50 4.48 -0.81
CA PHE A 112 -6.27 5.80 -1.40
C PHE A 112 -5.47 6.71 -0.46
N GLU A 113 -5.86 6.77 0.82
CA GLU A 113 -5.20 7.59 1.85
C GLU A 113 -3.76 7.15 2.12
N ALA A 114 -3.49 5.84 2.09
CA ALA A 114 -2.14 5.29 2.17
C ALA A 114 -1.20 5.85 1.09
N GLY A 115 -1.74 6.45 0.03
CA GLY A 115 -0.99 7.03 -1.08
C GLY A 115 -0.34 8.36 -0.76
N PHE A 116 -1.01 9.18 0.05
CA PHE A 116 -0.38 10.39 0.56
C PHE A 116 0.83 10.04 1.43
N ILE A 117 0.69 8.99 2.25
CA ILE A 117 1.76 8.49 3.11
C ILE A 117 2.92 7.94 2.26
N HIS A 118 2.63 7.04 1.33
CA HIS A 118 3.65 6.43 0.48
C HIS A 118 4.41 7.47 -0.35
N LEU A 119 3.68 8.39 -1.01
CA LEU A 119 4.27 9.48 -1.78
C LEU A 119 5.18 10.34 -0.91
N HIS A 120 4.74 10.71 0.30
CA HIS A 120 5.54 11.50 1.23
C HIS A 120 6.82 10.76 1.65
N ARG A 121 6.72 9.46 1.97
CA ARG A 121 7.89 8.64 2.33
C ARG A 121 8.89 8.52 1.18
N VAL A 122 8.42 8.46 -0.06
CA VAL A 122 9.30 8.35 -1.25
C VAL A 122 9.94 9.69 -1.60
N ALA A 123 9.15 10.76 -1.69
CA ALA A 123 9.61 12.06 -2.19
C ALA A 123 10.24 12.94 -1.11
N HIS A 124 9.78 12.81 0.13
CA HIS A 124 10.06 13.75 1.23
C HIS A 124 10.55 13.03 2.50
N LYS A 125 11.31 11.93 2.34
CA LYS A 125 11.77 11.08 3.45
C LYS A 125 12.40 11.82 4.63
N HIS A 126 13.06 12.94 4.36
CA HIS A 126 13.80 13.77 5.32
C HIS A 126 12.98 14.90 5.95
N LEU A 127 11.72 15.08 5.54
CA LEU A 127 10.84 16.16 6.01
C LEU A 127 9.75 15.65 6.96
N PRO A 128 9.28 16.45 7.93
CA PRO A 128 8.20 16.01 8.82
C PRO A 128 6.92 15.65 8.06
N PRO A 129 6.02 14.85 8.67
CA PRO A 129 4.72 14.52 8.07
C PRO A 129 3.93 15.78 7.70
N THR A 130 3.32 15.79 6.52
CA THR A 130 2.41 16.87 6.11
C THR A 130 1.02 16.68 6.72
N PRO A 131 0.17 17.73 6.72
CA PRO A 131 -1.24 17.59 7.14
C PRO A 131 -1.99 16.49 6.39
N ASP A 132 -1.66 16.26 5.12
CA ASP A 132 -2.24 15.17 4.31
C ASP A 132 -1.86 13.78 4.86
N VAL A 133 -0.59 13.60 5.28
CA VAL A 133 -0.11 12.36 5.90
C VAL A 133 -0.78 12.12 7.25
N LEU A 134 -0.87 13.15 8.09
CA LEU A 134 -1.53 13.06 9.39
C LEU A 134 -3.01 12.72 9.26
N ARG A 135 -3.71 13.35 8.31
CA ARG A 135 -5.10 13.03 7.96
C ARG A 135 -5.19 11.57 7.49
N ALA A 136 -4.37 11.17 6.53
CA ALA A 136 -4.39 9.81 5.99
C ALA A 136 -4.20 8.75 7.09
N ARG A 137 -3.23 8.97 7.99
CA ARG A 137 -2.98 8.11 9.16
C ARG A 137 -4.23 8.01 10.05
N ALA A 138 -4.81 9.15 10.42
CA ALA A 138 -6.03 9.18 11.23
C ALA A 138 -7.22 8.48 10.54
N THR A 139 -7.39 8.68 9.23
CA THR A 139 -8.42 8.02 8.44
C THR A 139 -8.26 6.50 8.44
N ILE A 140 -7.04 6.00 8.22
CA ILE A 140 -6.76 4.55 8.20
C ILE A 140 -7.12 3.94 9.56
N LYS A 141 -6.69 4.54 10.66
CA LYS A 141 -7.02 4.08 12.03
C LYS A 141 -8.53 4.06 12.26
N ARG A 142 -9.23 5.14 11.88
CA ARG A 142 -10.68 5.22 11.99
C ARG A 142 -11.39 4.12 11.22
N VAL A 143 -10.93 3.79 10.02
CA VAL A 143 -11.53 2.72 9.21
C VAL A 143 -11.31 1.34 9.86
N VAL A 144 -10.13 1.08 10.45
CA VAL A 144 -9.88 -0.16 11.19
C VAL A 144 -10.84 -0.28 12.37
N GLN A 145 -10.98 0.78 13.17
CA GLN A 145 -11.92 0.81 14.30
C GLN A 145 -13.36 0.57 13.85
N MET A 146 -13.78 1.08 12.69
CA MET A 146 -15.11 0.80 12.15
C MET A 146 -15.30 -0.69 11.81
N PHE A 147 -14.27 -1.37 11.28
CA PHE A 147 -14.33 -2.81 11.03
C PHE A 147 -14.44 -3.60 12.34
N GLU A 148 -13.61 -3.25 13.34
CA GLU A 148 -13.66 -3.85 14.68
C GLU A 148 -15.03 -3.67 15.34
N GLN A 149 -15.60 -2.47 15.31
CA GLN A 149 -16.93 -2.17 15.86
C GLN A 149 -18.06 -2.95 15.17
N SER A 150 -17.91 -3.25 13.88
CA SER A 150 -18.85 -4.08 13.13
C SER A 150 -18.59 -5.59 13.27
N SER A 151 -17.58 -6.00 14.06
CA SER A 151 -17.11 -7.39 14.15
C SER A 151 -16.79 -8.01 12.79
N GLU A 152 -16.37 -7.18 11.83
CA GLU A 152 -16.00 -7.59 10.49
C GLU A 152 -14.48 -7.80 10.40
N ALA A 153 -14.05 -8.92 9.83
CA ALA A 153 -12.63 -9.15 9.57
C ALA A 153 -12.06 -8.10 8.60
N LEU A 154 -10.82 -7.67 8.79
CA LEU A 154 -10.14 -6.78 7.85
C LEU A 154 -9.87 -7.49 6.51
N PRO A 155 -10.17 -6.86 5.37
CA PRO A 155 -9.78 -7.40 4.05
C PRO A 155 -8.26 -7.52 3.89
N THR A 156 -7.77 -8.53 3.16
CA THR A 156 -6.34 -8.73 2.92
C THR A 156 -5.63 -7.51 2.30
N ASN A 157 -6.29 -6.81 1.39
CA ASN A 157 -5.77 -5.57 0.79
C ASN A 157 -5.78 -4.36 1.74
N PHE A 158 -6.08 -4.56 3.01
CA PHE A 158 -5.94 -3.56 4.07
C PHE A 158 -4.55 -3.60 4.73
N ILE A 159 -3.73 -4.63 4.44
CA ILE A 159 -2.36 -4.72 4.96
C ILE A 159 -1.53 -3.52 4.50
N TRP A 160 -1.66 -3.10 3.24
CA TRP A 160 -0.93 -1.93 2.73
C TRP A 160 -1.25 -0.63 3.48
N PRO A 161 -2.53 -0.24 3.65
CA PRO A 161 -2.91 0.88 4.52
C PRO A 161 -2.35 0.79 5.93
N LEU A 162 -2.46 -0.38 6.58
CA LEU A 162 -1.93 -0.56 7.93
C LEU A 162 -0.41 -0.41 7.96
N LEU A 163 0.31 -0.99 7.00
CA LEU A 163 1.75 -0.85 6.87
C LEU A 163 2.15 0.63 6.74
N MET A 164 1.54 1.36 5.79
CA MET A 164 1.86 2.78 5.57
C MET A 164 1.52 3.63 6.79
N GLY A 165 0.31 3.47 7.34
CA GLY A 165 -0.14 4.22 8.52
C GLY A 165 0.73 3.95 9.75
N CYS A 166 1.10 2.68 9.98
CA CYS A 166 1.94 2.28 11.10
C CYS A 166 3.35 2.86 10.97
N CYS A 167 3.95 2.85 9.77
CA CYS A 167 5.29 3.40 9.54
C CYS A 167 5.43 4.88 9.90
N GLU A 168 4.35 5.65 9.78
CA GLU A 168 4.30 7.06 10.19
C GLU A 168 3.74 7.26 11.60
N GLU A 169 3.26 6.24 12.31
CA GLU A 169 2.70 6.42 13.65
C GLU A 169 3.78 6.73 14.69
N ASP A 170 3.49 7.64 15.62
CA ASP A 170 4.42 8.10 16.65
C ASP A 170 4.11 7.45 18.00
N ASP A 171 2.83 7.20 18.27
CA ASP A 171 2.38 6.61 19.53
C ASP A 171 2.68 5.11 19.62
N PHE A 172 3.26 4.69 20.74
CA PHE A 172 3.68 3.29 20.93
C PHE A 172 2.51 2.32 21.06
N GLU A 173 1.41 2.73 21.68
CA GLU A 173 0.23 1.88 21.86
C GLU A 173 -0.48 1.66 20.52
N ASP A 174 -0.62 2.73 19.73
CA ASP A 174 -1.19 2.71 18.39
C ASP A 174 -0.33 1.88 17.44
N ARG A 175 1.00 2.02 17.45
CA ARG A 175 1.91 1.15 16.70
C ARG A 175 1.67 -0.32 17.03
N ALA A 176 1.67 -0.65 18.32
CA ALA A 176 1.47 -2.02 18.78
C ALA A 176 0.08 -2.54 18.39
N TRP A 177 -0.96 -1.70 18.45
CA TRP A 177 -2.31 -2.05 18.02
C TRP A 177 -2.37 -2.31 16.51
N MET A 178 -1.79 -1.46 15.67
CA MET A 178 -1.75 -1.65 14.22
C MET A 178 -0.97 -2.92 13.82
N ILE A 179 0.14 -3.20 14.48
CA ILE A 179 0.92 -4.43 14.28
C ILE A 179 0.10 -5.66 14.66
N ARG A 180 -0.61 -5.63 15.80
CA ARG A 180 -1.55 -6.71 16.19
C ARG A 180 -2.67 -6.88 15.17
N ALA A 181 -3.21 -5.79 14.64
CA ALA A 181 -4.23 -5.84 13.59
C ALA A 181 -3.70 -6.57 12.36
N ILE A 182 -2.48 -6.27 11.89
CA ILE A 182 -1.83 -7.00 10.79
C ILE A 182 -1.66 -8.49 11.15
N ARG A 183 -1.13 -8.82 12.33
CA ARG A 183 -0.93 -10.21 12.77
C ARG A 183 -2.24 -11.01 12.79
N SER A 184 -3.36 -10.38 13.15
CA SER A 184 -4.68 -11.01 13.14
C SER A 184 -5.15 -11.45 11.74
N MET A 185 -4.57 -10.86 10.68
CA MET A 185 -4.91 -11.15 9.29
C MET A 185 -4.17 -12.39 8.74
N GLN A 186 -3.30 -13.04 9.54
CA GLN A 186 -2.50 -14.20 9.12
C GLN A 186 -3.33 -15.35 8.56
N ALA A 187 -4.57 -15.54 9.05
CA ALA A 187 -5.46 -16.60 8.58
C ALA A 187 -5.80 -16.48 7.07
N PHE A 188 -5.69 -15.28 6.50
CA PHE A 188 -6.08 -15.00 5.10
C PHE A 188 -4.95 -14.36 4.28
N ALA A 189 -3.79 -14.09 4.90
CA ALA A 189 -2.65 -13.45 4.27
C ALA A 189 -1.33 -14.05 4.78
N CYS A 190 -0.68 -14.87 3.93
CA CYS A 190 0.53 -15.59 4.29
C CYS A 190 1.72 -14.70 4.67
N ASN A 191 1.74 -13.45 4.18
CA ASN A 191 2.78 -12.47 4.44
C ASN A 191 2.50 -11.55 5.64
N ALA A 192 1.35 -11.68 6.32
CA ALA A 192 0.99 -10.78 7.42
C ALA A 192 1.98 -10.83 8.60
N GLN A 193 2.43 -12.03 9.00
CA GLN A 193 3.43 -12.18 10.06
C GLN A 193 4.78 -11.56 9.67
N PRO A 194 5.41 -11.93 8.54
CA PRO A 194 6.64 -11.27 8.10
C PRO A 194 6.53 -9.75 7.99
N ILE A 195 5.39 -9.22 7.52
CA ILE A 195 5.16 -7.77 7.42
C ILE A 195 5.10 -7.11 8.80
N ALA A 196 4.45 -7.74 9.78
CA ALA A 196 4.41 -7.26 11.16
C ALA A 196 5.83 -7.22 11.77
N ASP A 197 6.64 -8.25 11.52
CA ASP A 197 8.01 -8.32 12.02
C ASP A 197 8.92 -7.25 11.35
N VAL A 198 8.73 -7.01 10.05
CA VAL A 198 9.39 -5.88 9.35
C VAL A 198 9.00 -4.55 9.98
N LEU A 199 7.72 -4.33 10.34
CA LEU A 199 7.28 -3.09 10.97
C LEU A 199 7.93 -2.87 12.35
N GLU A 200 8.03 -3.92 13.16
CA GLU A 200 8.72 -3.84 14.45
C GLU A 200 10.18 -3.41 14.28
N GLU A 201 10.89 -3.98 13.31
CA GLU A 201 12.27 -3.61 13.01
C GLU A 201 12.39 -2.20 12.38
N VAL A 202 11.43 -1.81 11.52
CA VAL A 202 11.32 -0.43 11.01
C VAL A 202 11.21 0.55 12.17
N HIS A 203 10.32 0.31 13.12
CA HIS A 203 10.15 1.18 14.29
C HIS A 203 11.41 1.23 15.14
N LYS A 204 12.02 0.09 15.43
CA LYS A 204 13.28 0.02 16.17
C LYS A 204 14.39 0.85 15.52
N ARG A 205 14.54 0.77 14.19
CA ARG A 205 15.51 1.58 13.44
C ARG A 205 15.15 3.06 13.44
N GLN A 206 13.87 3.41 13.25
CA GLN A 206 13.39 4.79 13.31
C GLN A 206 13.61 5.41 14.70
N ASP A 207 13.36 4.65 15.76
CA ASP A 207 13.50 5.13 17.14
C ASP A 207 14.97 5.32 17.52
N ALA A 208 15.88 4.47 17.01
CA ALA A 208 17.32 4.58 17.22
C ALA A 208 17.97 5.72 16.43
N THR A 209 17.58 5.90 15.17
CA THR A 209 18.22 6.87 14.25
C THR A 209 17.51 8.21 14.18
N LYS A 210 16.25 8.29 14.62
CA LYS A 210 15.35 9.45 14.47
C LYS A 210 15.11 9.87 13.02
N VAL A 211 15.35 8.97 12.06
CA VAL A 211 15.03 9.16 10.64
C VAL A 211 14.15 8.02 10.15
N ARG A 212 13.36 8.28 9.10
CA ARG A 212 12.51 7.25 8.48
C ARG A 212 13.36 6.10 7.94
N ALA A 213 12.98 4.88 8.29
CA ALA A 213 13.57 3.67 7.73
C ALA A 213 12.84 3.27 6.45
N ASP A 214 13.60 2.85 5.44
CA ASP A 214 13.03 2.29 4.21
C ASP A 214 12.52 0.87 4.47
N VAL A 215 11.21 0.67 4.36
CA VAL A 215 10.55 -0.61 4.66
C VAL A 215 11.07 -1.74 3.77
N ARG A 216 11.37 -1.43 2.51
CA ARG A 216 11.88 -2.40 1.54
C ARG A 216 13.32 -2.78 1.87
N GLN A 217 14.15 -1.82 2.29
CA GLN A 217 15.49 -2.11 2.78
C GLN A 217 15.45 -3.00 4.01
N VAL A 218 14.59 -2.70 5.00
CA VAL A 218 14.45 -3.52 6.21
C VAL A 218 14.02 -4.94 5.87
N SER A 219 13.04 -5.09 4.96
CA SER A 219 12.60 -6.39 4.46
C SER A 219 13.75 -7.19 3.82
N MET A 220 14.56 -6.55 2.97
CA MET A 220 15.73 -7.18 2.36
C MET A 220 16.78 -7.58 3.40
N ASP A 221 17.04 -6.73 4.40
CA ASP A 221 18.04 -7.03 5.44
C ASP A 221 17.61 -8.20 6.34
N MET A 222 16.31 -8.32 6.66
CA MET A 222 15.79 -9.35 7.55
C MET A 222 15.56 -10.69 6.83
N PHE A 223 14.99 -10.66 5.63
CA PHE A 223 14.48 -11.85 4.95
C PHE A 223 15.14 -12.13 3.61
N ASN A 224 16.07 -11.28 3.16
CA ASN A 224 16.66 -11.32 1.82
C ASN A 224 15.61 -11.33 0.70
N MET A 225 14.44 -10.73 0.96
CA MET A 225 13.35 -10.60 0.00
C MET A 225 12.52 -9.35 0.28
N SER A 226 11.87 -8.84 -0.77
CA SER A 226 10.88 -7.77 -0.67
C SER A 226 9.49 -8.40 -0.68
N PHE A 227 8.67 -8.11 0.32
CA PHE A 227 7.27 -8.53 0.32
C PHE A 227 6.46 -7.65 -0.64
N ALA A 228 5.75 -8.28 -1.58
CA ALA A 228 4.70 -7.60 -2.31
C ALA A 228 3.48 -7.48 -1.38
N VAL A 229 3.04 -6.25 -1.12
CA VAL A 229 1.79 -6.00 -0.41
C VAL A 229 0.77 -5.60 -1.45
N VAL A 230 -0.33 -6.35 -1.52
CA VAL A 230 -1.42 -6.19 -2.49
C VAL A 230 -2.51 -5.30 -1.92
#